data_AF-A0A7W1BMK8-F1
#
_entry.id   AF-A0A7W1BMK8-F1
#
_cell.length_a   1.000
_cell.length_b   1.000
_cell.length_c   1.000
_cell.angle_alpha   90.00
_cell.angle_beta   90.00
_cell.angle_gamma   90.00
#
_symmetry.space_group_name_H-M   'P 1'
#
loop_
_entity.id
_entity.type
_entity.pdbx_description
1 polymer ?
#
loop_
_entity_poly.entity_id
_entity_poly.type
_entity_poly.pdbx_seq_one_letter_code
_entity_poly.pdbx_strand_id
1 'polypeptide(L)'
;KVGGIMISAALTSFLTGITEPIEFAFLFVAPLLYGIHAVLAGAAYFVAIELGIRHSTTFSHGLIDYVVLFPNSERGLWLLWLGPLWALMYFALFRTLISRMNLKTPGRELEDLAGVATGGVPAGGEMAPQLVAAFGGADNIRSLDACITRLRVDLHDVSRASADALRGLGAAGIIQVGGGMQAIFGTRSENLKTDMEEYMRSSGVTTVKPVPLVAHAVSERQVEVTQEHRARAAALSTALGGANNIIRVEPCALTRLRVQVRDHGAIDESALESARVSGILRISDSVVHVIVGDDADGQAKALGELIRK
;
A
#
# COMPACT_ATOMS: atom_id res chain seq x y z
N LYS A 1 6.25 4.11 -19.72
CA LYS A 1 5.22 3.64 -18.76
C LYS A 1 4.67 4.80 -17.92
N VAL A 2 5.47 5.46 -17.05
CA VAL A 2 5.00 6.56 -16.16
C VAL A 2 4.40 7.78 -16.90
N GLY A 3 5.02 8.22 -18.01
CA GLY A 3 4.52 9.38 -18.76
C GLY A 3 3.10 9.20 -19.30
N GLY A 4 2.71 7.99 -19.71
CA GLY A 4 1.35 7.72 -20.19
C GLY A 4 0.30 7.83 -19.09
N ILE A 5 0.62 7.36 -17.88
CA ILE A 5 -0.24 7.47 -16.70
C ILE A 5 -0.43 8.95 -16.32
N MET A 6 0.68 9.71 -16.28
CA MET A 6 0.64 11.13 -15.95
C MET A 6 -0.12 11.97 -16.98
N ILE A 7 -0.02 11.64 -18.27
CA ILE A 7 -0.79 12.31 -19.34
C ILE A 7 -2.28 12.01 -19.21
N SER A 8 -2.65 10.76 -18.94
CA SER A 8 -4.06 10.37 -18.74
C SER A 8 -4.68 11.07 -17.53
N ALA A 9 -3.94 11.13 -16.41
CA ALA A 9 -4.33 11.89 -15.22
C ALA A 9 -4.46 13.38 -15.54
N ALA A 10 -3.45 13.98 -16.20
CA ALA A 10 -3.46 15.38 -16.61
C ALA A 10 -4.65 15.75 -17.50
N LEU A 11 -4.92 14.93 -18.51
CA LEU A 11 -6.05 15.16 -19.42
C LEU A 11 -7.39 15.07 -18.69
N THR A 12 -7.55 14.08 -17.81
CA THR A 12 -8.76 13.91 -17.02
C THR A 12 -8.99 15.11 -16.12
N SER A 13 -7.98 15.51 -15.34
CA SER A 13 -8.06 16.69 -14.47
C SER A 13 -8.29 17.98 -15.24
N PHE A 14 -7.70 18.13 -16.42
CA PHE A 14 -7.93 19.31 -17.25
C PHE A 14 -9.36 19.39 -17.78
N LEU A 15 -9.93 18.27 -18.24
CA LEU A 15 -11.27 18.23 -18.80
C LEU A 15 -12.36 18.38 -17.73
N THR A 16 -12.26 17.60 -16.66
CA THR A 16 -13.31 17.49 -15.64
C THR A 16 -13.06 18.37 -14.42
N GLY A 17 -11.81 18.74 -14.17
CA GLY A 17 -11.41 19.49 -12.99
C GLY A 17 -11.06 18.63 -11.77
N ILE A 18 -11.24 17.32 -11.84
CA ILE A 18 -10.94 16.35 -10.76
C ILE A 18 -9.42 16.15 -10.66
N THR A 19 -8.78 16.69 -9.61
CA THR A 19 -7.31 16.77 -9.48
C THR A 19 -6.67 15.63 -8.71
N GLU A 20 -7.46 14.80 -8.03
CA GLU A 20 -6.99 13.71 -7.18
C GLU A 20 -6.00 12.75 -7.89
N PRO A 21 -6.20 12.36 -9.17
CA PRO A 21 -5.27 11.48 -9.86
C PRO A 21 -3.84 12.04 -9.96
N ILE A 22 -3.69 13.37 -10.05
CA ILE A 22 -2.39 14.05 -10.09
C ILE A 22 -1.89 14.30 -8.67
N GLU A 23 -2.76 14.73 -7.75
CA GLU A 23 -2.37 15.05 -6.37
C GLU A 23 -1.86 13.82 -5.63
N PHE A 24 -2.49 12.66 -5.83
CA PHE A 24 -2.06 11.41 -5.22
C PHE A 24 -0.67 10.95 -5.67
N ALA A 25 -0.20 11.45 -6.82
CA ALA A 25 1.15 11.17 -7.31
C ALA A 25 2.23 11.72 -6.37
N PHE A 26 1.95 12.77 -5.59
CA PHE A 26 2.96 13.40 -4.72
C PHE A 26 2.50 13.69 -3.29
N LEU A 27 1.20 13.63 -2.99
CA LEU A 27 0.63 13.87 -1.65
C LEU A 27 1.34 13.07 -0.55
N PHE A 28 1.51 11.77 -0.75
CA PHE A 28 2.10 10.86 0.25
C PHE A 28 3.63 10.80 0.18
N VAL A 29 4.21 11.11 -0.98
CA VAL A 29 5.65 10.96 -1.21
C VAL A 29 6.42 12.25 -0.93
N ALA A 30 5.80 13.40 -1.15
CA ALA A 30 6.37 14.73 -0.93
C ALA A 30 5.35 15.67 -0.25
N PRO A 31 5.06 15.51 1.06
CA PRO A 31 4.10 16.35 1.79
C PRO A 31 4.39 17.85 1.72
N LEU A 32 5.69 18.23 1.65
CA LEU A 32 6.11 19.62 1.46
C LEU A 32 5.58 20.19 0.14
N LEU A 33 5.66 19.41 -0.94
CA LEU A 33 5.20 19.83 -2.26
C LEU A 33 3.68 20.00 -2.28
N TYR A 34 2.95 19.17 -1.52
CA TYR A 34 1.51 19.32 -1.29
C TYR A 34 1.15 20.54 -0.45
N GLY A 35 1.94 20.88 0.58
CA GLY A 35 1.75 22.14 1.32
C GLY A 35 1.90 23.36 0.42
N ILE A 36 2.92 23.37 -0.45
CA ILE A 36 3.13 24.45 -1.45
C ILE A 36 1.98 24.49 -2.45
N HIS A 37 1.52 23.32 -2.92
CA HIS A 37 0.35 23.22 -3.80
C HIS A 37 -0.89 23.86 -3.18
N ALA A 38 -1.20 23.57 -1.92
CA ALA A 38 -2.35 24.14 -1.22
C ALA A 38 -2.28 25.68 -1.15
N VAL A 39 -1.09 26.23 -0.87
CA VAL A 39 -0.87 27.69 -0.85
C VAL A 39 -1.05 28.30 -2.23
N LEU A 40 -0.47 27.69 -3.28
CA LEU A 40 -0.61 28.16 -4.65
C LEU A 40 -2.05 28.08 -5.15
N ALA A 41 -2.79 27.04 -4.79
CA ALA A 41 -4.22 26.92 -5.11
C ALA A 41 -5.02 28.05 -4.44
N GLY A 42 -4.79 28.31 -3.14
CA GLY A 42 -5.41 29.44 -2.43
C GLY A 42 -5.05 30.80 -3.04
N ALA A 43 -3.79 30.99 -3.43
CA ALA A 43 -3.34 32.21 -4.11
C ALA A 43 -4.00 32.41 -5.48
N ALA A 44 -4.29 31.33 -6.22
CA ALA A 44 -4.99 31.41 -7.50
C ALA A 44 -6.40 31.97 -7.32
N TYR A 45 -7.13 31.50 -6.30
CA TYR A 45 -8.45 32.03 -5.96
C TYR A 45 -8.37 33.51 -5.54
N PHE A 46 -7.40 33.87 -4.71
CA PHE A 46 -7.20 35.27 -4.31
C PHE A 46 -6.97 36.19 -5.52
N VAL A 47 -6.07 35.81 -6.44
CA VAL A 47 -5.81 36.58 -7.67
C VAL A 47 -7.06 36.70 -8.54
N ALA A 48 -7.83 35.60 -8.69
CA ALA A 48 -9.08 35.64 -9.45
C ALA A 48 -10.10 36.60 -8.84
N ILE A 49 -10.23 36.63 -7.50
CA ILE A 49 -11.13 37.53 -6.78
C ILE A 49 -10.71 39.00 -6.98
N GLU A 50 -9.42 39.32 -6.80
CA GLU A 50 -8.89 40.69 -6.95
C GLU A 50 -9.02 41.22 -8.39
N LEU A 51 -8.82 40.36 -9.39
CA LEU A 51 -9.02 40.71 -10.80
C LEU A 51 -10.50 40.76 -11.21
N GLY A 52 -11.42 40.42 -10.31
CA GLY A 52 -12.85 40.38 -10.56
C GLY A 52 -13.24 39.32 -11.59
N ILE A 53 -12.49 38.23 -11.69
CA ILE A 53 -12.79 37.09 -12.57
C ILE A 53 -13.87 36.27 -11.88
N ARG A 54 -15.06 36.20 -12.49
CA ARG A 54 -16.16 35.36 -11.99
C ARG A 54 -16.53 34.37 -13.07
N HIS A 55 -16.34 33.10 -12.78
CA HIS A 55 -16.71 32.02 -13.70
C HIS A 55 -17.61 31.02 -12.96
N SER A 56 -18.71 30.65 -13.59
CA SER A 56 -19.64 29.67 -13.03
C SER A 56 -19.05 28.26 -13.13
N THR A 57 -19.27 27.43 -12.13
CA THR A 57 -18.87 26.02 -12.13
C THR A 57 -20.05 25.15 -11.70
N THR A 58 -20.06 23.90 -12.17
CA THR A 58 -20.99 22.89 -11.69
C THR A 58 -20.36 22.09 -10.56
N PHE A 59 -19.12 21.64 -10.72
CA PHE A 59 -18.49 20.70 -9.77
C PHE A 59 -17.02 21.01 -9.48
N SER A 60 -16.14 21.06 -10.49
CA SER A 60 -14.69 21.00 -10.25
C SER A 60 -13.84 21.94 -11.10
N HIS A 61 -14.44 22.96 -11.74
CA HIS A 61 -13.68 23.98 -12.50
C HIS A 61 -12.86 23.45 -13.70
N GLY A 62 -13.29 22.35 -14.34
CA GLY A 62 -12.63 21.81 -15.53
C GLY A 62 -12.88 22.62 -16.82
N LEU A 63 -12.21 22.24 -17.92
CA LEU A 63 -12.42 22.85 -19.23
C LEU A 63 -13.88 22.76 -19.71
N ILE A 64 -14.55 21.65 -19.41
CA ILE A 64 -15.96 21.47 -19.80
C ILE A 64 -16.83 22.54 -19.12
N ASP A 65 -16.65 22.75 -17.82
CA ASP A 65 -17.31 23.84 -17.07
C ASP A 65 -16.93 25.21 -17.65
N TYR A 66 -15.66 25.40 -18.02
CA TYR A 66 -15.19 26.65 -18.65
C TYR A 66 -15.95 26.97 -19.93
N VAL A 67 -16.04 26.02 -20.86
CA VAL A 67 -16.66 26.23 -22.18
C VAL A 67 -18.18 26.33 -22.08
N VAL A 68 -18.83 25.41 -21.37
CA VAL A 68 -20.29 25.33 -21.32
C VAL A 68 -20.88 26.53 -20.57
N LEU A 69 -20.22 26.97 -19.49
CA LEU A 69 -20.71 28.05 -18.64
C LEU A 69 -20.08 29.41 -18.96
N PHE A 70 -19.27 29.49 -20.02
CA PHE A 70 -18.65 30.74 -20.50
C PHE A 70 -19.63 31.90 -20.71
N PRO A 71 -20.86 31.69 -21.25
CA PRO A 71 -21.83 32.77 -21.40
C PRO A 71 -22.24 33.43 -20.07
N ASN A 72 -22.06 32.74 -18.94
CA ASN A 72 -22.35 33.24 -17.60
C ASN A 72 -21.06 33.60 -16.83
N SER A 73 -20.04 34.09 -17.55
CA SER A 73 -18.75 34.50 -16.96
C SER A 73 -18.53 36.01 -17.05
N GLU A 74 -17.99 36.59 -15.99
CA GLU A 74 -17.42 37.95 -16.00
C GLU A 74 -15.91 37.84 -16.07
N ARG A 75 -15.30 38.48 -17.08
CA ARG A 75 -13.85 38.47 -17.30
C ARG A 75 -13.24 37.07 -17.47
N GLY A 76 -14.03 36.06 -17.82
CA GLY A 76 -13.58 34.67 -18.01
C GLY A 76 -12.42 34.50 -18.99
N LEU A 77 -12.30 35.37 -20.00
CA LEU A 77 -11.18 35.37 -20.96
C LEU A 77 -9.80 35.53 -20.30
N TRP A 78 -9.72 36.18 -19.13
CA TRP A 78 -8.46 36.32 -18.40
C TRP A 78 -7.87 34.97 -17.97
N LEU A 79 -8.71 33.93 -17.81
CA LEU A 79 -8.24 32.58 -17.49
C LEU A 79 -7.38 31.97 -18.60
N LEU A 80 -7.56 32.38 -19.86
CA LEU A 80 -6.70 31.93 -20.98
C LEU A 80 -5.28 32.49 -20.89
N TRP A 81 -5.08 33.61 -20.21
CA TRP A 81 -3.77 34.20 -19.95
C TRP A 81 -3.20 33.75 -18.61
N LEU A 82 -4.04 33.79 -17.57
CA LEU A 82 -3.64 33.42 -16.22
C LEU A 82 -3.29 31.93 -16.12
N GLY A 83 -4.05 31.05 -16.79
CA GLY A 83 -3.83 29.60 -16.77
C GLY A 83 -2.42 29.19 -17.23
N PRO A 84 -1.98 29.56 -18.45
CA PRO A 84 -0.61 29.27 -18.91
C PRO A 84 0.48 29.89 -18.04
N LEU A 85 0.28 31.12 -17.55
CA LEU A 85 1.23 31.75 -16.62
C LEU A 85 1.34 30.98 -15.30
N TRP A 86 0.21 30.54 -14.76
CA TRP A 86 0.16 29.73 -13.54
C TRP A 86 0.79 28.36 -13.74
N ALA A 87 0.54 27.72 -14.89
CA ALA A 87 1.14 26.45 -15.27
C ALA A 87 2.66 26.55 -15.38
N LEU A 88 3.18 27.62 -16.00
CA LEU A 88 4.61 27.87 -16.11
C LEU A 88 5.24 28.09 -14.73
N MET A 89 4.59 28.89 -13.87
CA MET A 89 5.02 29.12 -12.49
C MET A 89 5.06 27.80 -11.69
N TYR A 90 3.98 27.01 -11.73
CA TYR A 90 3.91 25.70 -11.10
C TYR A 90 5.03 24.78 -11.59
N PHE A 91 5.19 24.68 -12.91
CA PHE A 91 6.22 23.85 -13.52
C PHE A 91 7.62 24.27 -13.06
N ALA A 92 7.97 25.55 -13.15
CA ALA A 92 9.28 26.05 -12.74
C ALA A 92 9.55 25.82 -11.25
N LEU A 93 8.57 26.10 -10.39
CA LEU A 93 8.70 25.92 -8.95
C LEU A 93 8.84 24.44 -8.59
N PHE A 94 7.89 23.60 -9.01
CA PHE A 94 7.90 22.16 -8.71
C PHE A 94 9.16 21.52 -9.27
N ARG A 95 9.52 21.81 -10.53
CA ARG A 95 10.72 21.27 -11.15
C ARG A 95 12.00 21.63 -10.39
N THR A 96 12.08 22.86 -9.86
CA THR A 96 13.22 23.32 -9.08
C THR A 96 13.29 22.64 -7.71
N LEU A 97 12.19 22.58 -6.97
CA LEU A 97 12.13 21.89 -5.68
C LEU A 97 12.42 20.40 -5.82
N ILE A 98 11.79 19.73 -6.79
CA ILE A 98 11.97 18.30 -7.02
C ILE A 98 13.44 17.99 -7.33
N SER A 99 14.14 18.81 -8.14
CA SER A 99 15.57 18.58 -8.39
C SER A 99 16.49 18.98 -7.24
N ARG A 100 16.21 20.08 -6.53
CA ARG A 100 17.10 20.55 -5.45
C ARG A 100 16.99 19.70 -4.19
N MET A 101 15.80 19.19 -3.89
CA MET A 101 15.52 18.41 -2.68
C MET A 101 15.41 16.91 -2.94
N ASN A 102 15.70 16.46 -4.17
CA ASN A 102 15.59 15.07 -4.61
C ASN A 102 14.28 14.39 -4.19
N LEU A 103 13.14 15.07 -4.41
CA LEU A 103 11.83 14.54 -4.04
C LEU A 103 11.47 13.34 -4.92
N LYS A 104 11.01 12.25 -4.31
CA LYS A 104 10.74 10.95 -4.94
C LYS A 104 9.42 10.91 -5.74
N THR A 105 9.17 11.88 -6.60
CA THR A 105 7.98 11.88 -7.45
C THR A 105 7.95 10.66 -8.38
N PRO A 106 6.78 10.19 -8.85
CA PRO A 106 6.67 9.02 -9.71
C PRO A 106 7.60 9.10 -10.92
N GLY A 107 8.38 8.03 -11.13
CA GLY A 107 9.45 7.97 -12.13
C GLY A 107 10.84 8.35 -11.63
N ARG A 108 10.98 8.90 -10.41
CA ARG A 108 12.27 9.20 -9.76
C ARG A 108 12.67 8.24 -8.65
N GLU A 109 11.82 7.25 -8.36
CA GLU A 109 12.09 6.21 -7.35
C GLU A 109 13.25 5.27 -7.74
N LEU A 110 13.66 5.27 -9.01
CA LEU A 110 14.69 4.37 -9.55
C LEU A 110 16.12 4.92 -9.45
N GLU A 111 16.31 6.21 -9.19
CA GLU A 111 17.63 6.85 -9.22
C GLU A 111 18.48 6.53 -7.97
N ASP A 112 17.86 6.19 -6.84
CA ASP A 112 18.57 5.77 -5.61
C ASP A 112 19.11 4.32 -5.68
N LEU A 113 18.70 3.52 -6.67
CA LEU A 113 19.20 2.17 -6.88
C LEU A 113 20.46 2.12 -7.77
N ALA A 114 20.84 3.24 -8.40
CA ALA A 114 22.01 3.33 -9.27
C ALA A 114 23.28 3.83 -8.55
N GLY A 115 23.16 4.32 -7.31
CA GLY A 115 24.26 4.98 -6.57
C GLY A 115 24.99 4.12 -5.52
N VAL A 116 24.55 2.88 -5.27
CA VAL A 116 25.23 1.96 -4.34
C VAL A 116 25.49 0.64 -5.05
N ALA A 117 26.68 0.51 -5.63
CA ALA A 117 27.20 -0.77 -6.04
C ALA A 117 27.55 -1.60 -4.79
N THR A 118 26.89 -2.75 -4.59
CA THR A 118 27.43 -4.09 -4.22
C THR A 118 26.31 -4.94 -3.59
N GLY A 119 25.89 -5.99 -4.28
CA GLY A 119 24.92 -7.00 -3.79
C GLY A 119 23.69 -7.09 -4.69
N GLY A 120 23.71 -8.02 -5.63
CA GLY A 120 22.71 -8.16 -6.69
C GLY A 120 21.28 -8.26 -6.17
N VAL A 121 20.47 -7.24 -6.48
CA VAL A 121 19.02 -7.37 -6.58
C VAL A 121 18.70 -7.17 -8.06
N PRO A 122 18.11 -8.17 -8.73
CA PRO A 122 17.83 -8.06 -10.14
C PRO A 122 16.87 -6.93 -10.49
N ALA A 123 17.17 -6.22 -11.59
CA ALA A 123 16.29 -5.21 -12.18
C ALA A 123 14.93 -5.82 -12.55
N GLY A 124 13.86 -5.01 -12.61
CA GLY A 124 12.46 -5.45 -12.73
C GLY A 124 12.12 -6.48 -13.83
N GLY A 125 12.95 -6.64 -14.88
CA GLY A 125 12.81 -7.73 -15.86
C GLY A 125 13.14 -9.13 -15.33
N GLU A 126 13.95 -9.23 -14.27
CA GLU A 126 14.34 -10.49 -13.61
C GLU A 126 13.46 -10.83 -12.41
N MET A 127 12.59 -9.91 -11.97
CA MET A 127 11.70 -10.13 -10.84
C MET A 127 10.45 -10.93 -11.23
N ALA A 128 9.90 -10.68 -12.42
CA ALA A 128 8.77 -11.43 -12.97
C ALA A 128 9.00 -12.95 -13.05
N PRO A 129 10.13 -13.47 -13.60
CA PRO A 129 10.39 -14.91 -13.62
C PRO A 129 10.50 -15.50 -12.22
N GLN A 130 11.09 -14.78 -11.28
CA GLN A 130 11.25 -15.25 -9.90
C GLN A 130 9.92 -15.27 -9.15
N LEU A 131 9.06 -14.28 -9.37
CA LEU A 131 7.70 -14.27 -8.83
C LEU A 131 6.87 -15.41 -9.40
N VAL A 132 6.90 -15.63 -10.72
CA VAL A 132 6.20 -16.75 -11.35
C VAL A 132 6.71 -18.09 -10.82
N ALA A 133 8.02 -18.26 -10.64
CA ALA A 133 8.59 -19.44 -10.01
C ALA A 133 8.16 -19.59 -8.54
N ALA A 134 8.13 -18.51 -7.77
CA ALA A 134 7.71 -18.50 -6.37
C ALA A 134 6.23 -18.84 -6.20
N PHE A 135 5.39 -18.55 -7.19
CA PHE A 135 3.98 -18.98 -7.25
C PHE A 135 3.80 -20.42 -7.79
N GLY A 136 4.89 -21.15 -8.06
CA GLY A 136 4.84 -22.55 -8.49
C GLY A 136 4.93 -22.76 -10.01
N GLY A 137 5.28 -21.71 -10.77
CA GLY A 137 5.42 -21.71 -12.23
C GLY A 137 4.20 -21.15 -12.96
N ALA A 138 4.36 -20.83 -14.26
CA ALA A 138 3.30 -20.24 -15.08
C ALA A 138 2.05 -21.13 -15.17
N ASP A 139 2.25 -22.45 -15.24
CA ASP A 139 1.17 -23.44 -15.28
C ASP A 139 0.34 -23.50 -14.00
N ASN A 140 0.88 -23.00 -12.88
CA ASN A 140 0.17 -22.98 -11.61
C ASN A 140 -0.69 -21.71 -11.43
N ILE A 141 -0.50 -20.70 -12.27
CA ILE A 141 -1.18 -19.40 -12.17
C ILE A 141 -2.42 -19.42 -13.06
N ARG A 142 -3.61 -19.35 -12.44
CA ARG A 142 -4.89 -19.29 -13.15
C ARG A 142 -5.24 -17.87 -13.56
N SER A 143 -5.03 -16.91 -12.68
CA SER A 143 -5.32 -15.50 -12.92
C SER A 143 -4.35 -14.61 -12.15
N LEU A 144 -4.09 -13.42 -12.69
CA LEU A 144 -3.31 -12.37 -12.05
C LEU A 144 -4.18 -11.12 -11.93
N ASP A 145 -4.27 -10.57 -10.73
CA ASP A 145 -4.91 -9.30 -10.47
C ASP A 145 -4.10 -8.48 -9.47
N ALA A 146 -4.29 -7.17 -9.44
CA ALA A 146 -3.58 -6.30 -8.51
C ALA A 146 -4.49 -5.18 -8.02
N CYS A 147 -4.27 -4.81 -6.77
CA CYS A 147 -4.74 -3.57 -6.19
C CYS A 147 -3.53 -2.65 -5.99
N ILE A 148 -3.77 -1.43 -5.48
CA ILE A 148 -2.74 -0.43 -5.20
C ILE A 148 -1.54 -1.03 -4.44
N THR A 149 -1.78 -1.90 -3.46
CA THR A 149 -0.71 -2.44 -2.60
C THR A 149 -0.54 -3.95 -2.63
N ARG A 150 -1.41 -4.69 -3.33
CA ARG A 150 -1.46 -6.15 -3.26
C ARG A 150 -1.52 -6.77 -4.65
N LEU A 151 -0.67 -7.74 -4.90
CA LEU A 151 -0.74 -8.66 -6.01
C LEU A 151 -1.60 -9.86 -5.58
N ARG A 152 -2.67 -10.14 -6.31
CA ARG A 152 -3.60 -11.25 -6.09
C ARG A 152 -3.37 -12.29 -7.18
N VAL A 153 -3.08 -13.51 -6.78
CA VAL A 153 -2.80 -14.60 -7.71
C VAL A 153 -3.71 -15.76 -7.39
N ASP A 154 -4.61 -16.11 -8.32
CA ASP A 154 -5.35 -17.36 -8.21
C ASP A 154 -4.48 -18.49 -8.71
N LEU A 155 -4.39 -19.56 -7.92
CA LEU A 155 -3.51 -20.69 -8.20
C LEU A 155 -4.34 -21.95 -8.49
N HIS A 156 -3.77 -22.86 -9.27
CA HIS A 156 -4.29 -24.22 -9.40
C HIS A 156 -4.02 -25.04 -8.14
N ASP A 157 -2.82 -24.90 -7.59
CA ASP A 157 -2.40 -25.54 -6.35
C ASP A 157 -1.60 -24.58 -5.48
N VAL A 158 -2.13 -24.24 -4.32
CA VAL A 158 -1.48 -23.29 -3.40
C VAL A 158 -0.24 -23.89 -2.72
N SER A 159 -0.14 -25.22 -2.62
CA SER A 159 1.01 -25.89 -1.99
C SER A 159 2.31 -25.72 -2.78
N ARG A 160 2.19 -25.46 -4.09
CA ARG A 160 3.33 -25.18 -4.98
C ARG A 160 3.86 -23.75 -4.86
N ALA A 161 3.13 -22.86 -4.19
CA ALA A 161 3.57 -21.50 -3.96
C ALA A 161 4.35 -21.39 -2.64
N SER A 162 5.50 -20.72 -2.68
CA SER A 162 6.37 -20.52 -1.53
C SER A 162 6.19 -19.12 -0.95
N ALA A 163 5.60 -19.05 0.24
CA ALA A 163 5.50 -17.79 0.98
C ALA A 163 6.88 -17.22 1.32
N ASP A 164 7.85 -18.07 1.66
CA ASP A 164 9.20 -17.63 2.01
C ASP A 164 9.94 -17.04 0.81
N ALA A 165 9.80 -17.64 -0.38
CA ALA A 165 10.35 -17.08 -1.61
C ALA A 165 9.76 -15.71 -1.92
N LEU A 166 8.44 -15.55 -1.79
CA LEU A 166 7.76 -14.26 -2.01
C LEU A 166 8.19 -13.19 -1.00
N ARG A 167 8.44 -13.54 0.27
CA ARG A 167 9.04 -12.61 1.26
C ARG A 167 10.45 -12.23 0.86
N GLY A 168 11.26 -13.19 0.42
CA GLY A 168 12.61 -12.97 -0.09
C GLY A 168 12.64 -12.03 -1.30
N LEU A 169 11.58 -12.04 -2.12
CA LEU A 169 11.38 -11.13 -3.24
C LEU A 169 10.82 -9.75 -2.80
N GLY A 170 10.70 -9.48 -1.51
CA GLY A 170 10.30 -8.18 -0.99
C GLY A 170 8.79 -8.00 -0.79
N ALA A 171 8.04 -9.09 -0.63
CA ALA A 171 6.66 -9.00 -0.16
C ALA A 171 6.63 -8.62 1.34
N ALA A 172 5.98 -7.51 1.67
CA ALA A 172 5.81 -7.04 3.04
C ALA A 172 4.83 -7.92 3.85
N GLY A 173 3.96 -8.65 3.16
CA GLY A 173 3.01 -9.56 3.76
C GLY A 173 2.42 -10.51 2.73
N ILE A 174 2.04 -11.70 3.16
CA ILE A 174 1.47 -12.74 2.29
C ILE A 174 0.26 -13.32 2.99
N ILE A 175 -0.82 -13.45 2.25
CA ILE A 175 -2.11 -13.94 2.75
C ILE A 175 -2.63 -14.98 1.78
N GLN A 176 -2.92 -16.17 2.28
CA GLN A 176 -3.65 -17.17 1.51
C GLN A 176 -5.15 -16.93 1.66
N VAL A 177 -5.87 -16.84 0.54
CA VAL A 177 -7.32 -16.62 0.51
C VAL A 177 -7.95 -17.62 -0.43
N GLY A 178 -8.67 -18.61 0.11
CA GLY A 178 -9.29 -19.67 -0.69
C GLY A 178 -8.26 -20.46 -1.51
N GLY A 179 -8.49 -20.56 -2.82
CA GLY A 179 -7.58 -21.20 -3.78
C GLY A 179 -6.47 -20.28 -4.33
N GLY A 180 -6.33 -19.06 -3.80
CA GLY A 180 -5.35 -18.08 -4.25
C GLY A 180 -4.40 -17.61 -3.15
N MET A 181 -3.35 -16.90 -3.57
CA MET A 181 -2.36 -16.28 -2.69
C MET A 181 -2.22 -14.80 -3.03
N GLN A 182 -2.17 -13.95 -2.00
CA GLN A 182 -1.99 -12.50 -2.14
C GLN A 182 -0.65 -12.10 -1.52
N ALA A 183 0.12 -11.28 -2.23
CA ALA A 183 1.38 -10.73 -1.76
C ALA A 183 1.36 -9.19 -1.79
N ILE A 184 1.80 -8.56 -0.70
CA ILE A 184 1.78 -7.11 -0.52
C ILE A 184 3.13 -6.55 -0.98
N PHE A 185 3.16 -5.93 -2.16
CA PHE A 185 4.37 -5.30 -2.72
C PHE A 185 4.31 -3.76 -2.71
N GLY A 186 3.29 -3.19 -2.05
CA GLY A 186 3.06 -1.75 -2.06
C GLY A 186 2.65 -1.26 -3.45
N THR A 187 2.92 0.02 -3.73
CA THR A 187 2.57 0.70 -5.01
C THR A 187 3.12 0.01 -6.27
N ARG A 188 4.01 -0.98 -6.11
CA ARG A 188 4.59 -1.77 -7.21
C ARG A 188 3.68 -2.90 -7.69
N SER A 189 2.60 -3.25 -6.98
CA SER A 189 1.77 -4.43 -7.31
C SER A 189 1.20 -4.42 -8.73
N GLU A 190 0.75 -3.27 -9.23
CA GLU A 190 0.22 -3.15 -10.60
C GLU A 190 1.31 -3.35 -11.67
N ASN A 191 2.50 -2.79 -11.41
CA ASN A 191 3.65 -2.96 -12.30
C ASN A 191 4.10 -4.42 -12.35
N LEU A 192 4.18 -5.08 -11.19
CA LEU A 192 4.57 -6.49 -11.09
C LEU A 192 3.57 -7.43 -11.77
N LYS A 193 2.27 -7.15 -11.66
CA LYS A 193 1.24 -7.88 -12.43
C LYS A 193 1.52 -7.80 -13.92
N THR A 194 1.69 -6.58 -14.44
CA THR A 194 1.94 -6.34 -15.88
C THR A 194 3.20 -7.07 -16.34
N ASP A 195 4.29 -6.97 -15.57
CA ASP A 195 5.56 -7.61 -15.92
C ASP A 195 5.46 -9.15 -15.85
N MET A 196 4.69 -9.71 -14.92
CA MET A 196 4.40 -11.15 -14.87
C MET A 196 3.54 -11.63 -16.05
N GLU A 197 2.52 -10.88 -16.43
CA GLU A 197 1.69 -11.19 -17.61
C GLU A 197 2.52 -11.15 -18.91
N GLU A 198 3.39 -10.14 -19.05
CA GLU A 198 4.31 -10.01 -20.17
C GLU A 198 5.29 -11.19 -20.22
N TYR A 199 5.87 -11.55 -19.07
CA TYR A 199 6.75 -12.72 -18.94
C TYR A 199 6.04 -14.03 -19.28
N MET A 200 4.80 -14.24 -18.81
CA MET A 200 4.02 -15.44 -19.12
C MET A 200 3.65 -15.52 -20.60
N ARG A 201 3.40 -14.37 -21.24
CA ARG A 201 3.14 -14.29 -22.69
C ARG A 201 4.40 -14.57 -23.51
N SER A 202 5.57 -14.14 -23.05
CA SER A 202 6.86 -14.38 -23.74
C SER A 202 7.45 -15.77 -23.49
N SER A 203 7.16 -16.37 -22.34
CA SER A 203 7.77 -17.64 -21.87
C SER A 203 7.02 -18.91 -22.31
N GLY A 204 6.29 -18.84 -23.43
CA GLY A 204 5.91 -20.03 -24.20
C GLY A 204 7.13 -20.82 -24.72
N VAL A 205 8.35 -20.39 -24.43
CA VAL A 205 9.62 -21.06 -24.72
C VAL A 205 10.55 -20.96 -23.49
N THR A 206 10.87 -22.13 -22.93
CA THR A 206 11.98 -22.44 -21.99
C THR A 206 11.73 -22.30 -20.48
N THR A 207 11.68 -23.46 -19.84
CA THR A 207 11.76 -23.71 -18.40
C THR A 207 13.11 -23.26 -17.83
N VAL A 208 13.09 -22.32 -16.87
CA VAL A 208 14.28 -21.95 -16.09
C VAL A 208 14.34 -22.82 -14.84
N LYS A 209 15.44 -23.54 -14.67
CA LYS A 209 15.75 -24.38 -13.50
C LYS A 209 16.03 -23.47 -12.29
N PRO A 210 15.57 -23.80 -11.07
CA PRO A 210 15.81 -22.95 -9.90
C PRO A 210 17.32 -22.84 -9.62
N VAL A 211 17.83 -21.62 -9.54
CA VAL A 211 19.16 -21.36 -8.98
C VAL A 211 19.06 -21.51 -7.46
N PRO A 212 20.00 -22.21 -6.78
CA PRO A 212 19.91 -22.42 -5.34
C PRO A 212 19.99 -21.07 -4.61
N LEU A 213 18.99 -20.78 -3.77
CA LEU A 213 18.97 -19.61 -2.90
C LEU A 213 20.13 -19.70 -1.90
N VAL A 214 21.05 -18.74 -1.95
CA VAL A 214 21.94 -18.46 -0.82
C VAL A 214 21.10 -17.75 0.24
N ALA A 215 20.78 -18.46 1.32
CA ALA A 215 20.03 -17.95 2.45
C ALA A 215 20.70 -16.69 3.02
N HIS A 216 20.17 -15.51 2.65
CA HIS A 216 20.35 -14.32 3.45
C HIS A 216 19.31 -14.42 4.57
N ALA A 217 19.79 -14.78 5.76
CA ALA A 217 18.99 -14.74 6.97
C ALA A 217 18.48 -13.30 7.15
N VAL A 218 17.21 -13.09 6.83
CA VAL A 218 16.50 -11.89 7.25
C VAL A 218 16.43 -12.00 8.76
N SER A 219 17.14 -11.13 9.47
CA SER A 219 17.01 -11.00 10.91
C SER A 219 15.53 -10.83 11.23
N GLU A 220 14.91 -11.86 11.81
CA GLU A 220 13.67 -11.73 12.54
C GLU A 220 13.83 -10.48 13.41
N ARG A 221 12.85 -9.55 13.38
CA ARG A 221 12.77 -8.56 14.44
C ARG A 221 12.63 -9.36 15.73
N GLN A 222 13.71 -9.54 16.46
CA GLN A 222 13.67 -10.13 17.78
C GLN A 222 12.96 -9.13 18.68
N VAL A 223 11.62 -9.22 18.72
CA VAL A 223 10.85 -8.50 19.72
C VAL A 223 11.20 -9.14 21.06
N GLU A 224 11.94 -8.40 21.87
CA GLU A 224 12.30 -8.79 23.22
C GLU A 224 11.04 -8.72 24.10
N VAL A 225 10.65 -9.84 24.69
CA VAL A 225 9.42 -9.90 25.50
C VAL A 225 9.67 -9.20 26.83
N THR A 226 9.12 -7.99 26.97
CA THR A 226 9.23 -7.19 28.19
C THR A 226 8.37 -7.77 29.33
N GLN A 227 8.63 -7.33 30.56
CA GLN A 227 7.81 -7.70 31.72
C GLN A 227 6.35 -7.22 31.59
N GLU A 228 6.14 -6.08 30.93
CA GLU A 228 4.81 -5.56 30.61
C GLU A 228 4.06 -6.49 29.62
N HIS A 229 4.76 -7.02 28.60
CA HIS A 229 4.16 -7.97 27.66
C HIS A 229 3.72 -9.25 28.37
N ARG A 230 4.51 -9.76 29.33
CA ARG A 230 4.13 -10.94 30.13
C ARG A 230 2.92 -10.68 31.03
N ALA A 231 2.87 -9.51 31.67
CA ALA A 231 1.74 -9.15 32.55
C ALA A 231 0.44 -9.00 31.74
N ARG A 232 0.49 -8.31 30.59
CA ARG A 232 -0.66 -8.18 29.69
C ARG A 232 -1.07 -9.51 29.08
N ALA A 233 -0.13 -10.35 28.65
CA ALA A 233 -0.43 -11.67 28.12
C ALA A 233 -1.12 -12.57 29.16
N ALA A 234 -0.74 -12.48 30.43
CA ALA A 234 -1.44 -13.20 31.51
C ALA A 234 -2.89 -12.71 31.66
N ALA A 235 -3.10 -11.39 31.70
CA ALA A 235 -4.44 -10.81 31.78
C ALA A 235 -5.31 -11.17 30.56
N LEU A 236 -4.75 -11.10 29.35
CA LEU A 236 -5.41 -11.51 28.11
C LEU A 236 -5.74 -13.00 28.12
N SER A 237 -4.83 -13.85 28.60
CA SER A 237 -5.08 -15.29 28.71
C SER A 237 -6.26 -15.58 29.63
N THR A 238 -6.34 -14.94 30.80
CA THR A 238 -7.47 -15.10 31.72
C THR A 238 -8.77 -14.59 31.10
N ALA A 239 -8.75 -13.41 30.49
CA ALA A 239 -9.92 -12.80 29.88
C ALA A 239 -10.46 -13.59 28.66
N LEU A 240 -9.59 -14.32 27.96
CA LEU A 240 -9.96 -15.20 26.84
C LEU A 240 -10.42 -16.59 27.30
N GLY A 241 -10.71 -16.82 28.59
CA GLY A 241 -11.16 -18.11 29.11
C GLY A 241 -10.03 -19.05 29.55
N GLY A 242 -8.83 -18.52 29.76
CA GLY A 242 -7.63 -19.25 30.15
C GLY A 242 -6.81 -19.79 28.97
N ALA A 243 -5.55 -20.19 29.24
CA ALA A 243 -4.64 -20.73 28.22
C ALA A 243 -5.21 -21.95 27.48
N ASN A 244 -6.02 -22.76 28.17
CA ASN A 244 -6.69 -23.93 27.59
C ASN A 244 -7.81 -23.57 26.60
N ASN A 245 -8.34 -22.36 26.63
CA ASN A 245 -9.33 -21.94 25.66
C ASN A 245 -8.69 -21.44 24.36
N ILE A 246 -7.40 -21.09 24.38
CA ILE A 246 -6.70 -20.50 23.24
C ILE A 246 -5.97 -21.59 22.44
N ILE A 247 -6.33 -21.73 21.16
CA ILE A 247 -5.74 -22.71 20.24
C ILE A 247 -4.50 -22.10 19.55
N ARG A 248 -4.62 -20.86 19.08
CA ARG A 248 -3.59 -20.19 18.27
C ARG A 248 -3.71 -18.68 18.43
N VAL A 249 -2.57 -17.99 18.44
CA VAL A 249 -2.49 -16.52 18.47
C VAL A 249 -1.55 -16.07 17.38
N GLU A 250 -1.99 -15.11 16.58
CA GLU A 250 -1.20 -14.49 15.53
C GLU A 250 -1.32 -12.97 15.60
N PRO A 251 -0.22 -12.22 15.44
CA PRO A 251 -0.32 -10.79 15.23
C PRO A 251 -0.98 -10.55 13.86
N CYS A 252 -1.97 -9.67 13.85
CA CYS A 252 -2.69 -9.23 12.67
C CYS A 252 -2.53 -7.72 12.54
N ALA A 253 -1.63 -7.33 11.63
CA ALA A 253 -1.12 -5.95 11.57
C ALA A 253 -0.48 -5.52 12.89
N LEU A 254 -0.23 -4.21 13.06
CA LEU A 254 0.45 -3.67 14.24
C LEU A 254 -0.43 -3.62 15.51
N THR A 255 -1.77 -3.70 15.36
CA THR A 255 -2.69 -3.32 16.45
C THR A 255 -3.62 -4.43 16.95
N ARG A 256 -3.62 -5.61 16.32
CA ARG A 256 -4.62 -6.65 16.60
C ARG A 256 -3.98 -8.02 16.75
N LEU A 257 -4.56 -8.84 17.62
CA LEU A 257 -4.29 -10.26 17.72
C LEU A 257 -5.45 -11.02 17.10
N ARG A 258 -5.15 -11.95 16.21
CA ARG A 258 -6.10 -12.98 15.81
C ARG A 258 -5.93 -14.17 16.74
N VAL A 259 -6.95 -14.42 17.54
CA VAL A 259 -6.99 -15.49 18.52
C VAL A 259 -8.00 -16.52 18.04
N GLN A 260 -7.54 -17.77 17.89
CA GLN A 260 -8.42 -18.90 17.71
C GLN A 260 -8.77 -19.48 19.09
N VAL A 261 -10.06 -19.57 19.41
CA VAL A 261 -10.57 -20.03 20.72
C VAL A 261 -11.40 -21.31 20.57
N ARG A 262 -11.48 -22.13 21.63
CA ARG A 262 -12.32 -23.34 21.69
C ARG A 262 -13.78 -23.01 22.00
N ASP A 263 -14.00 -22.06 22.91
CA ASP A 263 -15.32 -21.65 23.40
C ASP A 263 -15.40 -20.12 23.51
N HIS A 264 -16.37 -19.51 22.83
CA HIS A 264 -16.64 -18.08 22.92
C HIS A 264 -17.34 -17.69 24.22
N GLY A 265 -18.09 -18.61 24.85
CA GLY A 265 -18.82 -18.35 26.09
C GLY A 265 -17.90 -18.15 27.28
N ALA A 266 -16.66 -18.62 27.20
CA ALA A 266 -15.63 -18.45 28.21
C ALA A 266 -14.87 -17.11 28.11
N ILE A 267 -15.18 -16.27 27.11
CA ILE A 267 -14.55 -14.96 26.94
C ILE A 267 -15.25 -13.94 27.85
N ASP A 268 -14.48 -13.31 28.72
CA ASP A 268 -14.94 -12.23 29.59
C ASP A 268 -14.56 -10.87 28.99
N GLU A 269 -15.56 -10.20 28.39
CA GLU A 269 -15.37 -8.89 27.77
C GLU A 269 -15.00 -7.80 28.79
N SER A 270 -15.49 -7.89 30.03
CA SER A 270 -15.16 -6.92 31.09
C SER A 270 -13.71 -7.06 31.56
N ALA A 271 -13.20 -8.30 31.57
CA ALA A 271 -11.79 -8.57 31.84
C ALA A 271 -10.89 -8.14 30.68
N LEU A 272 -11.37 -8.21 29.42
CA LEU A 272 -10.63 -7.70 28.25
C LEU A 272 -10.48 -6.18 28.29
N GLU A 273 -11.53 -5.45 28.64
CA GLU A 273 -11.46 -3.99 28.85
C GLU A 273 -10.43 -3.63 29.94
N SER A 274 -10.45 -4.38 31.04
CA SER A 274 -9.48 -4.24 32.14
C SER A 274 -8.04 -4.56 31.71
N ALA A 275 -7.86 -5.44 30.71
CA ALA A 275 -6.57 -5.75 30.08
C ALA A 275 -6.11 -4.69 29.05
N ARG A 276 -6.83 -3.56 28.95
CA ARG A 276 -6.60 -2.48 27.97
C ARG A 276 -6.75 -2.94 26.53
N VAL A 277 -7.74 -3.80 26.26
CA VAL A 277 -8.19 -4.11 24.91
C VAL A 277 -9.13 -3.02 24.45
N SER A 278 -8.85 -2.42 23.30
CA SER A 278 -9.68 -1.33 22.75
C SER A 278 -10.95 -1.82 22.05
N GLY A 279 -11.03 -3.12 21.76
CA GLY A 279 -12.21 -3.74 21.17
C GLY A 279 -11.98 -5.20 20.80
N ILE A 280 -13.09 -5.94 20.72
CA ILE A 280 -13.14 -7.34 20.31
C ILE A 280 -14.06 -7.47 19.08
N LEU A 281 -13.64 -8.26 18.10
CA LEU A 281 -14.43 -8.56 16.91
C LEU A 281 -14.51 -10.08 16.72
N ARG A 282 -15.70 -10.64 16.83
CA ARG A 282 -15.95 -12.07 16.60
C ARG A 282 -16.10 -12.31 15.10
N ILE A 283 -15.15 -13.02 14.49
CA ILE A 283 -15.09 -13.26 13.04
C ILE A 283 -15.83 -14.55 12.67
N SER A 284 -15.70 -15.59 13.49
CA SER A 284 -16.36 -16.88 13.31
C SER A 284 -16.48 -17.63 14.63
N ASP A 285 -17.15 -18.78 14.61
CA ASP A 285 -17.36 -19.67 15.77
C ASP A 285 -16.07 -20.16 16.45
N SER A 286 -14.89 -19.91 15.87
CA SER A 286 -13.60 -20.22 16.50
C SER A 286 -12.58 -19.09 16.45
N VAL A 287 -12.87 -17.94 15.82
CA VAL A 287 -11.89 -16.87 15.61
C VAL A 287 -12.39 -15.54 16.12
N VAL A 288 -11.54 -14.90 16.92
CA VAL A 288 -11.75 -13.60 17.51
C VAL A 288 -10.56 -12.69 17.19
N HIS A 289 -10.83 -11.45 16.83
CA HIS A 289 -9.83 -10.39 16.73
C HIS A 289 -9.88 -9.52 17.97
N VAL A 290 -8.74 -9.36 18.64
CA VAL A 290 -8.58 -8.57 19.86
C VAL A 290 -7.69 -7.39 19.55
N ILE A 291 -8.15 -6.16 19.77
CA ILE A 291 -7.39 -4.94 19.45
C ILE A 291 -6.55 -4.57 20.68
N VAL A 292 -5.22 -4.73 20.59
CA VAL A 292 -4.27 -4.60 21.71
C VAL A 292 -3.39 -3.33 21.65
N GLY A 293 -3.50 -2.54 20.58
CA GLY A 293 -2.68 -1.34 20.34
C GLY A 293 -1.34 -1.66 19.65
N ASP A 294 -0.48 -0.67 19.48
CA ASP A 294 0.67 -0.62 18.54
C ASP A 294 1.82 -1.64 18.75
N ASP A 295 1.63 -2.67 19.56
CA ASP A 295 2.59 -3.74 19.83
C ASP A 295 1.94 -5.14 19.79
N ALA A 296 1.19 -5.43 18.72
CA ALA A 296 0.60 -6.76 18.56
C ALA A 296 1.66 -7.88 18.50
N ASP A 297 2.85 -7.62 17.96
CA ASP A 297 3.92 -8.62 17.82
C ASP A 297 4.48 -9.06 19.19
N GLY A 298 4.76 -8.12 20.10
CA GLY A 298 5.24 -8.43 21.45
C GLY A 298 4.20 -9.19 22.28
N GLN A 299 2.93 -8.79 22.16
CA GLN A 299 1.82 -9.43 22.85
C GLN A 299 1.52 -10.84 22.32
N ALA A 300 1.58 -11.03 20.99
CA ALA A 300 1.39 -12.35 20.38
C ALA A 300 2.46 -13.34 20.84
N LYS A 301 3.72 -12.90 20.90
CA LYS A 301 4.84 -13.72 21.36
C LYS A 301 4.70 -14.09 22.83
N ALA A 302 4.40 -13.11 23.70
CA ALA A 302 4.19 -13.35 25.13
C ALA A 302 3.00 -14.27 25.41
N LEU A 303 1.89 -14.11 24.69
CA LEU A 303 0.71 -14.97 24.81
C LEU A 303 0.98 -16.38 24.26
N GLY A 304 1.74 -16.49 23.17
CA GLY A 304 2.20 -17.76 22.62
C GLY A 304 3.11 -18.55 23.57
N GLU A 305 3.96 -17.87 24.35
CA GLU A 305 4.78 -18.50 25.40
C GLU A 305 3.92 -19.09 26.54
N LEU A 306 2.77 -18.49 26.86
CA LEU A 306 1.86 -18.98 27.89
C LEU A 306 1.04 -20.20 27.44
N ILE A 307 0.65 -20.26 26.16
CA ILE A 307 -0.15 -21.36 25.61
C ILE A 307 0.68 -22.64 25.44
N ARG A 308 2.00 -22.51 25.26
CA ARG A 308 2.93 -23.65 25.12
C ARG A 308 3.32 -24.30 26.45
N LYS A 309 2.99 -23.70 27.59
CA LYS A 309 3.21 -24.27 28.93
C LYS A 309 2.02 -25.13 29.33
#